data_AF-A0A973IKD5-F1
#
_entry.id   AF-A0A973IKD5-F1
#
_cell.length_a   1.000
_cell.length_b   1.000
_cell.length_c   1.000
_cell.angle_alpha   90.00
_cell.angle_beta   90.00
_cell.angle_gamma   90.00
#
_symmetry.space_group_name_H-M   'P 1'
#
loop_
_entity.id
_entity.type
_entity.pdbx_description
1 polymer ?
#
loop_
_entity_poly.entity_id
_entity_poly.type
_entity_poly.pdbx_seq_one_letter_code
_entity_poly.pdbx_strand_id
1 'polypeptide(L)'
;MSTFRSVFGWLLKGSLLVLLVLVGLIAVARFIYPTAAQREAIAELERWPSYEGKNAAALLWSLHYDVPMADLDRVWASDLARQEQLQQAFDEGLAPASDPSAFAWVSARESYGSLAPNLEHAPKPCGSYQTGCLARVRDDLPAYGAGVASAAALLERMEALQGYDFIRDPVRSWAWQPDGSLRVGFRGLLNWDIPFSWLRTRYALQFAQGQTTAALAGLCRNLLTWRRLGAQADTLIWQMGFLGTSEGDSMLLAEMLAELPTDKPLPAPCDEALLPPAADEQSLCNSVRDEFAYAMLWEDHYARQTARQGNSFDKFLSEKEL
;
A
#
# COMPACT_ATOMS: atom_id res chain seq x y z
N MET A 1 72.26 -13.35 16.26
CA MET A 1 71.88 -13.18 14.83
C MET A 1 70.92 -14.26 14.30
N SER A 2 70.89 -15.51 14.81
CA SER A 2 69.97 -16.55 14.28
C SER A 2 68.51 -16.37 14.73
N THR A 3 68.26 -15.86 15.93
CA THR A 3 66.92 -15.57 16.47
C THR A 3 66.19 -14.44 15.74
N PHE A 4 66.92 -13.43 15.25
CA PHE A 4 66.31 -12.33 14.48
C PHE A 4 65.82 -12.80 13.10
N ARG A 5 66.54 -13.74 12.47
CA ARG A 5 66.14 -14.36 11.19
C ARG A 5 64.91 -15.25 11.33
N SER A 6 64.76 -15.98 12.44
CA SER A 6 63.58 -16.81 12.64
C SER A 6 62.33 -15.97 12.92
N VAL A 7 62.43 -14.94 13.77
CA VAL A 7 61.33 -14.01 14.06
C VAL A 7 60.90 -13.26 12.80
N PHE A 8 61.84 -12.75 12.00
CA PHE A 8 61.54 -12.10 10.73
C PHE A 8 60.88 -13.07 9.72
N GLY A 9 61.31 -14.33 9.68
CA GLY A 9 60.68 -15.36 8.83
C GLY A 9 59.25 -15.72 9.25
N TRP A 10 58.94 -15.72 10.54
CA TRP A 10 57.57 -15.91 11.04
C TRP A 10 56.68 -14.71 10.77
N LEU A 11 57.19 -13.49 10.95
CA LEU A 11 56.48 -12.27 10.60
C LEU A 11 56.17 -12.21 9.10
N LEU A 12 57.14 -12.52 8.24
CA LEU A 12 56.94 -12.54 6.79
C LEU A 12 55.88 -13.55 6.35
N LYS A 13 55.90 -14.77 6.92
CA LYS A 13 54.89 -15.81 6.66
C LYS A 13 53.50 -15.41 7.17
N GLY A 14 53.44 -14.80 8.36
CA GLY A 14 52.20 -14.26 8.92
C GLY A 14 51.60 -13.17 8.04
N SER A 15 52.42 -12.20 7.60
CA SER A 15 51.98 -11.15 6.68
C SER A 15 51.53 -11.71 5.33
N LEU A 16 52.22 -12.71 4.79
CA LEU A 16 51.85 -13.34 3.51
C LEU A 16 50.52 -14.10 3.62
N LEU A 17 50.28 -14.78 4.74
CA LEU A 17 49.02 -15.46 5.02
C LEU A 17 47.86 -14.45 5.13
N VAL A 18 48.05 -13.36 5.88
CA VAL A 18 47.04 -12.29 5.99
C VAL A 18 46.73 -11.67 4.63
N LEU A 19 47.76 -11.42 3.82
CA LEU A 19 47.59 -10.87 2.48
C LEU A 19 46.83 -11.84 1.55
N LEU A 20 47.13 -13.14 1.61
CA LEU A 20 46.39 -14.18 0.88
C LEU A 20 44.92 -14.24 1.30
N VAL A 21 44.64 -14.15 2.60
CA VAL A 21 43.27 -14.11 3.12
C VAL A 21 42.52 -12.87 2.62
N LEU A 22 43.15 -11.68 2.67
CA LEU A 22 42.56 -10.44 2.16
C LEU A 22 42.28 -10.51 0.66
N VAL A 23 43.22 -11.03 -0.14
CA VAL A 23 43.03 -11.20 -1.58
C VAL A 23 41.90 -12.19 -1.88
N GLY A 24 41.82 -13.29 -1.13
CA GLY A 24 40.72 -14.26 -1.23
C GLY A 24 39.37 -13.63 -0.92
N LEU A 25 39.27 -12.85 0.17
CA LEU A 25 38.06 -12.12 0.54
C LEU A 25 37.65 -11.10 -0.52
N ILE A 26 38.60 -10.35 -1.10
CA ILE A 26 38.34 -9.39 -2.16
C ILE A 26 37.85 -10.10 -3.42
N ALA A 27 38.46 -11.24 -3.79
CA ALA A 27 38.04 -12.02 -4.94
C ALA A 27 36.61 -12.54 -4.77
N VAL A 28 36.30 -13.12 -3.60
CA VAL A 28 34.94 -13.58 -3.25
C VAL A 28 33.96 -12.41 -3.27
N ALA A 29 34.31 -11.27 -2.67
CA ALA A 29 33.48 -10.07 -2.68
C ALA A 29 33.22 -9.56 -4.11
N ARG A 30 34.22 -9.62 -5.00
CA ARG A 30 34.07 -9.25 -6.42
C ARG A 30 33.21 -10.23 -7.21
N PHE A 31 33.21 -11.52 -6.85
CA PHE A 31 32.33 -12.52 -7.43
C PHE A 31 30.88 -12.39 -6.94
N ILE A 32 30.67 -11.89 -5.72
CA ILE A 32 29.35 -11.64 -5.15
C ILE A 32 28.78 -10.27 -5.59
N TYR A 33 29.64 -9.33 -6.00
CA TYR A 33 29.23 -7.98 -6.38
C TYR A 33 28.31 -7.99 -7.63
N PRO A 34 27.27 -7.11 -7.69
CA PRO A 34 26.38 -7.06 -8.83
C PRO A 34 27.12 -6.83 -10.14
N THR A 35 26.78 -7.60 -11.17
CA THR A 35 27.24 -7.41 -12.55
C THR A 35 26.81 -6.05 -13.10
N ALA A 36 27.39 -5.61 -14.22
CA ALA A 36 27.00 -4.35 -14.85
C ALA A 36 25.51 -4.29 -15.18
N ALA A 37 24.95 -5.38 -15.72
CA ALA A 37 23.52 -5.50 -16.01
C ALA A 37 22.66 -5.45 -14.75
N GLN A 38 23.10 -6.07 -13.64
CA GLN A 38 22.38 -5.97 -12.36
C GLN A 38 22.39 -4.54 -11.79
N ARG A 39 23.50 -3.81 -11.93
CA ARG A 39 23.54 -2.40 -11.49
C ARG A 39 22.64 -1.50 -12.32
N GLU A 40 22.57 -1.74 -13.62
CA GLU A 40 21.65 -1.02 -14.50
C GLU A 40 20.18 -1.30 -14.13
N ALA A 41 19.85 -2.57 -13.86
CA ALA A 41 18.52 -2.96 -13.40
C ALA A 41 18.17 -2.32 -12.03
N ILE A 42 19.10 -2.31 -11.06
CA ILE A 42 18.92 -1.63 -9.78
C ILE A 42 18.69 -0.12 -10.00
N ALA A 43 19.48 0.52 -10.86
CA ALA A 43 19.32 1.94 -11.17
C ALA A 43 17.99 2.26 -11.90
N GLU A 44 17.36 1.29 -12.55
CA GLU A 44 16.00 1.41 -13.09
C GLU A 44 14.94 1.25 -11.99
N LEU A 45 15.14 0.35 -11.03
CA LEU A 45 14.24 0.16 -9.88
C LEU A 45 14.28 1.35 -8.91
N GLU A 46 15.43 2.03 -8.80
CA GLU A 46 15.57 3.23 -7.97
C GLU A 46 14.99 4.50 -8.63
N ARG A 47 14.71 4.46 -9.94
CA ARG A 47 14.14 5.60 -10.68
C ARG A 47 12.62 5.66 -10.52
N TRP A 48 12.18 6.67 -9.78
CA TRP A 48 10.76 6.94 -9.57
C TRP A 48 10.13 7.70 -10.74
N PRO A 49 8.93 7.30 -11.20
CA PRO A 49 8.18 8.08 -12.16
C PRO A 49 7.75 9.42 -11.57
N SER A 50 7.65 10.44 -12.44
CA SER A 50 6.91 11.66 -12.15
C SER A 50 5.42 11.39 -12.31
N TYR A 51 4.64 11.76 -11.31
CA TYR A 51 3.18 11.70 -11.38
C TYR A 51 2.63 13.10 -11.67
N GLU A 52 1.66 13.18 -12.55
CA GLU A 52 0.93 14.41 -12.87
C GLU A 52 -0.49 14.31 -12.30
N GLY A 53 -1.03 15.43 -11.83
CA GLY A 53 -2.40 15.50 -11.32
C GLY A 53 -2.53 15.41 -9.79
N LYS A 54 -3.67 14.93 -9.33
CA LYS A 54 -4.06 14.90 -7.90
C LYS A 54 -3.82 13.53 -7.28
N ASN A 55 -3.13 13.51 -6.14
CA ASN A 55 -2.86 12.31 -5.35
C ASN A 55 -4.07 11.95 -4.45
N ALA A 56 -4.59 10.73 -4.58
CA ALA A 56 -5.73 10.23 -3.80
C ALA A 56 -5.38 9.88 -2.34
N ALA A 57 -4.10 9.83 -1.98
CA ALA A 57 -3.64 9.32 -0.68
C ALA A 57 -4.32 10.00 0.52
N ALA A 58 -4.43 11.34 0.53
CA ALA A 58 -5.05 12.07 1.64
C ALA A 58 -6.54 11.76 1.81
N LEU A 59 -7.27 11.58 0.69
CA LEU A 59 -8.68 11.20 0.72
C LEU A 59 -8.86 9.76 1.20
N LEU A 60 -8.07 8.82 0.67
CA LEU A 60 -8.14 7.41 1.07
C LEU A 60 -7.72 7.21 2.53
N TRP A 61 -6.70 7.93 2.99
CA TRP A 61 -6.29 7.94 4.39
C TRP A 61 -7.40 8.35 5.35
N SER A 62 -8.17 9.37 4.97
CA SER A 62 -9.25 9.93 5.79
C SER A 62 -10.63 9.44 5.39
N LEU A 63 -10.73 8.36 4.60
CA LEU A 63 -11.99 7.95 3.95
C LEU A 63 -13.13 7.72 4.96
N HIS A 64 -12.79 7.11 6.11
CA HIS A 64 -13.73 6.80 7.19
C HIS A 64 -14.01 7.94 8.17
N TYR A 65 -13.52 9.14 7.89
CA TYR A 65 -13.63 10.29 8.79
C TYR A 65 -14.22 11.48 8.03
N ASP A 66 -14.99 12.28 8.75
CA ASP A 66 -15.66 13.47 8.22
C ASP A 66 -14.68 14.66 8.13
N VAL A 67 -13.55 14.44 7.46
CA VAL A 67 -12.55 15.48 7.20
C VAL A 67 -13.02 16.29 5.99
N PRO A 68 -13.26 17.61 6.10
CA PRO A 68 -13.65 18.43 4.97
C PRO A 68 -12.65 18.28 3.80
N MET A 69 -13.15 18.27 2.55
CA MET A 69 -12.28 18.08 1.36
C MET A 69 -11.14 19.10 1.29
N ALA A 70 -11.36 20.31 1.79
CA ALA A 70 -10.35 21.38 1.85
C ALA A 70 -9.26 21.15 2.92
N ASP A 71 -9.51 20.28 3.90
CA ASP A 71 -8.61 19.99 5.02
C ASP A 71 -7.79 18.70 4.83
N LEU A 72 -8.08 17.91 3.79
CA LEU A 72 -7.47 16.60 3.55
C LEU A 72 -5.93 16.66 3.58
N ASP A 73 -5.35 17.56 2.79
CA ASP A 73 -3.90 17.68 2.66
C ASP A 73 -3.25 18.14 3.96
N ARG A 74 -3.92 19.03 4.71
CA ARG A 74 -3.44 19.51 6.01
C ARG A 74 -3.43 18.38 7.04
N VAL A 75 -4.52 17.60 7.10
CA VAL A 75 -4.64 16.45 8.02
C VAL A 75 -3.61 15.39 7.66
N TRP A 76 -3.48 15.06 6.37
CA TRP A 76 -2.50 14.10 5.88
C TRP A 76 -1.08 14.55 6.21
N ALA A 77 -0.68 15.78 5.87
CA ALA A 77 0.64 16.32 6.18
C ALA A 77 0.97 16.29 7.68
N SER A 78 -0.01 16.53 8.55
CA SER A 78 0.17 16.41 10.00
C SER A 78 0.47 14.97 10.45
N ASP A 79 -0.12 13.97 9.79
CA ASP A 79 0.12 12.56 10.08
C ASP A 79 1.46 12.09 9.50
N LEU A 80 1.84 12.56 8.32
CA LEU A 80 3.17 12.28 7.75
C LEU A 80 4.29 12.83 8.64
N ALA A 81 4.16 14.09 9.08
CA ALA A 81 5.15 14.71 9.97
C ALA A 81 5.31 13.93 11.29
N ARG A 82 4.21 13.41 11.84
CA ARG A 82 4.26 12.53 13.03
C ARG A 82 4.95 11.21 12.74
N GLN A 83 4.67 10.58 11.60
CA GLN A 83 5.36 9.35 11.23
C GLN A 83 6.88 9.60 11.08
N GLU A 84 7.28 10.69 10.42
CA GLU A 84 8.70 11.02 10.28
C GLU A 84 9.39 11.19 11.64
N GLN A 85 8.73 11.84 12.61
CA GLN A 85 9.23 11.96 13.98
C GLN A 85 9.39 10.58 14.66
N LEU A 86 8.40 9.70 14.51
CA LEU A 86 8.46 8.33 15.05
C LEU A 86 9.60 7.53 14.42
N GLN A 87 9.78 7.65 13.11
CA GLN A 87 10.85 7.01 12.38
C GLN A 87 12.22 7.51 12.85
N GLN A 88 12.38 8.82 13.05
CA GLN A 88 13.61 9.41 13.59
C GLN A 88 13.92 8.90 15.01
N ALA A 89 12.93 8.90 15.90
CA ALA A 89 13.09 8.38 17.27
C ALA A 89 13.54 6.91 17.26
N PHE A 90 12.94 6.11 16.38
CA PHE A 90 13.33 4.72 16.21
C PHE A 90 14.74 4.56 15.62
N ASP A 91 15.08 5.36 14.60
CA ASP A 91 16.40 5.40 14.01
C ASP A 91 17.47 5.83 15.01
N GLU A 92 17.17 6.65 16.00
CA GLU A 92 18.07 7.01 17.11
C GLU A 92 18.24 5.90 18.16
N GLY A 93 17.48 4.81 18.04
CA GLY A 93 17.58 3.64 18.92
C GLY A 93 16.71 3.75 20.17
N LEU A 94 15.77 4.68 20.21
CA LEU A 94 14.73 4.69 21.24
C LEU A 94 13.83 3.47 21.04
N ALA A 95 13.60 2.72 22.11
CA ALA A 95 12.67 1.60 22.10
C ALA A 95 11.28 2.07 22.55
N PRO A 96 10.18 1.53 22.00
CA PRO A 96 8.83 1.80 22.51
C PRO A 96 8.66 1.50 23.99
N ALA A 97 9.40 0.51 24.49
CA ALA A 97 9.40 0.14 25.91
C ALA A 97 10.07 1.19 26.81
N SER A 98 11.03 1.98 26.28
CA SER A 98 11.75 3.00 27.06
C SER A 98 11.02 4.33 27.13
N ASP A 99 10.24 4.70 26.11
CA ASP A 99 9.42 5.91 26.12
C ASP A 99 8.08 5.69 25.38
N PRO A 100 7.06 5.13 26.05
CA PRO A 100 5.76 4.88 25.43
C PRO A 100 5.08 6.14 24.88
N SER A 101 5.43 7.32 25.40
CA SER A 101 4.83 8.59 24.99
C SER A 101 5.41 9.10 23.67
N ALA A 102 6.72 8.90 23.45
CA ALA A 102 7.37 9.19 22.16
C ALA A 102 6.82 8.33 21.03
N PHE A 103 6.26 7.14 21.33
CA PHE A 103 5.67 6.22 20.36
C PHE A 103 4.12 6.20 20.37
N ALA A 104 3.48 7.14 21.08
CA ALA A 104 2.02 7.24 21.10
C ALA A 104 1.49 7.77 19.75
N TRP A 105 0.81 6.91 18.99
CA TRP A 105 0.15 7.30 17.74
C TRP A 105 -1.26 7.83 17.99
N VAL A 106 -1.49 9.08 17.59
CA VAL A 106 -2.83 9.68 17.48
C VAL A 106 -2.90 10.42 16.15
N SER A 107 -3.71 9.93 15.22
CA SER A 107 -3.86 10.56 13.91
C SER A 107 -4.73 11.82 13.99
N ALA A 108 -4.40 12.85 13.20
CA ALA A 108 -5.20 14.08 13.11
C ALA A 108 -6.62 13.81 12.63
N ARG A 109 -6.82 12.77 11.81
CA ARG A 109 -8.15 12.39 11.31
C ARG A 109 -9.09 11.94 12.43
N GLU A 110 -8.55 11.42 13.54
CA GLU A 110 -9.34 10.94 14.69
C GLU A 110 -10.02 12.08 15.47
N SER A 111 -9.64 13.34 15.20
CA SER A 111 -10.36 14.51 15.74
C SER A 111 -11.69 14.79 15.02
N TYR A 112 -11.95 14.13 13.90
CA TYR A 112 -13.17 14.29 13.09
C TYR A 112 -14.16 13.17 13.36
N GLY A 113 -15.44 13.41 13.04
CA GLY A 113 -16.50 12.42 13.19
C GLY A 113 -16.24 11.17 12.34
N SER A 114 -16.68 10.01 12.83
CA SER A 114 -16.63 8.76 12.06
C SER A 114 -17.71 8.73 10.99
N LEU A 115 -17.33 8.33 9.78
CA LEU A 115 -18.22 8.01 8.67
C LEU A 115 -18.40 6.49 8.50
N ALA A 116 -17.93 5.69 9.46
CA ALA A 116 -18.18 4.26 9.43
C ALA A 116 -19.70 4.00 9.45
N PRO A 117 -20.24 3.28 8.46
CA PRO A 117 -21.67 3.00 8.43
C PRO A 117 -22.06 2.15 9.65
N ASN A 118 -23.30 2.32 10.13
CA ASN A 118 -23.85 1.38 11.09
C ASN A 118 -24.17 0.07 10.36
N LEU A 119 -23.34 -0.95 10.59
CA LEU A 119 -23.45 -2.27 9.96
C LEU A 119 -24.09 -3.34 10.84
N GLU A 120 -24.50 -3.01 12.07
CA GLU A 120 -24.96 -4.00 13.06
C GLU A 120 -26.12 -4.86 12.53
N HIS A 121 -26.97 -4.27 11.69
CA HIS A 121 -28.12 -4.92 11.06
C HIS A 121 -28.13 -4.81 9.54
N ALA A 122 -27.02 -4.37 8.93
CA ALA A 122 -26.96 -4.18 7.50
C ALA A 122 -26.75 -5.53 6.78
N PRO A 123 -27.40 -5.76 5.63
CA PRO A 123 -27.13 -6.94 4.83
C PRO A 123 -25.68 -6.90 4.32
N LYS A 124 -25.15 -8.08 3.97
CA LYS A 124 -23.79 -8.19 3.44
C LYS A 124 -23.68 -7.42 2.12
N PRO A 125 -22.74 -6.47 1.98
CA PRO A 125 -22.60 -5.70 0.75
C PRO A 125 -22.04 -6.57 -0.39
N CYS A 126 -22.04 -6.02 -1.60
CA CYS A 126 -21.63 -6.72 -2.81
C CYS A 126 -20.11 -6.80 -2.90
N GLY A 127 -19.56 -7.95 -2.46
CA GLY A 127 -18.13 -8.23 -2.43
C GLY A 127 -17.48 -8.39 -3.80
N SER A 128 -16.15 -8.21 -3.86
CA SER A 128 -15.36 -8.18 -5.10
C SER A 128 -15.27 -9.50 -5.89
N TYR A 129 -15.55 -10.63 -5.23
CA TYR A 129 -15.47 -11.96 -5.84
C TYR A 129 -16.80 -12.73 -5.72
N GLN A 130 -17.93 -12.02 -5.68
CA GLN A 130 -19.24 -12.62 -5.47
C GLN A 130 -20.16 -12.36 -6.67
N THR A 131 -20.72 -13.44 -7.21
CA THR A 131 -21.86 -13.37 -8.15
C THR A 131 -23.18 -13.30 -7.41
N GLY A 132 -24.25 -12.99 -8.14
CA GLY A 132 -25.62 -12.88 -7.65
C GLY A 132 -25.83 -11.67 -6.73
N CYS A 133 -24.99 -10.63 -6.82
CA CYS A 133 -25.17 -9.40 -6.05
C CYS A 133 -26.54 -8.77 -6.37
N LEU A 134 -26.86 -8.63 -7.66
CA LEU A 134 -28.08 -7.98 -8.10
C LEU A 134 -29.34 -8.72 -7.64
N ALA A 135 -29.33 -10.05 -7.70
CA ALA A 135 -30.41 -10.89 -7.18
C ALA A 135 -30.61 -10.69 -5.67
N ARG A 136 -29.52 -10.76 -4.88
CA ARG A 136 -29.60 -10.56 -3.42
C ARG A 136 -30.15 -9.17 -3.05
N VAL A 137 -29.75 -8.14 -3.78
CA VAL A 137 -30.25 -6.77 -3.53
C VAL A 137 -31.74 -6.66 -3.80
N ARG A 138 -32.26 -7.37 -4.82
CA ARG A 138 -33.70 -7.42 -5.09
C ARG A 138 -34.51 -8.15 -4.04
N ASP A 139 -33.94 -9.21 -3.47
CA ASP A 139 -34.62 -10.01 -2.45
C ASP A 139 -34.93 -9.18 -1.18
N ASP A 140 -34.16 -8.13 -0.91
CA ASP A 140 -34.38 -7.24 0.25
C ASP A 140 -34.02 -5.77 -0.03
N LEU A 141 -34.75 -5.14 -0.95
CA LEU A 141 -34.57 -3.72 -1.28
C LEU A 141 -34.60 -2.78 -0.05
N PRO A 142 -35.51 -2.95 0.93
CA PRO A 142 -35.53 -2.10 2.11
C PRO A 142 -34.25 -2.17 2.96
N ALA A 143 -33.72 -3.37 3.23
CA ALA A 143 -32.52 -3.50 4.06
C ALA A 143 -31.27 -2.95 3.36
N TYR A 144 -31.10 -3.22 2.06
CA TYR A 144 -30.00 -2.64 1.29
C TYR A 144 -30.15 -1.13 1.15
N GLY A 145 -31.37 -0.62 0.99
CA GLY A 145 -31.66 0.82 1.01
C GLY A 145 -31.24 1.50 2.32
N ALA A 146 -31.56 0.89 3.45
CA ALA A 146 -31.15 1.40 4.76
C ALA A 146 -29.62 1.40 4.94
N GLY A 147 -28.93 0.33 4.50
CA GLY A 147 -27.47 0.24 4.55
C GLY A 147 -26.78 1.27 3.65
N VAL A 148 -27.26 1.47 2.42
CA VAL A 148 -26.74 2.51 1.52
C VAL A 148 -26.99 3.91 2.08
N ALA A 149 -28.15 4.14 2.68
CA ALA A 149 -28.49 5.43 3.30
C ALA A 149 -27.60 5.72 4.53
N SER A 150 -27.30 4.72 5.36
CA SER A 150 -26.41 4.89 6.53
C SER A 150 -24.95 5.16 6.13
N ALA A 151 -24.56 4.77 4.91
CA ALA A 151 -23.23 4.99 4.35
C ALA A 151 -23.14 6.23 3.44
N ALA A 152 -24.19 7.04 3.27
CA ALA A 152 -24.28 8.04 2.20
C ALA A 152 -23.06 8.98 2.12
N ALA A 153 -22.66 9.59 3.24
CA ALA A 153 -21.51 10.51 3.29
C ALA A 153 -20.18 9.82 2.94
N LEU A 154 -20.00 8.56 3.34
CA LEU A 154 -18.82 7.76 2.95
C LEU A 154 -18.82 7.50 1.44
N LEU A 155 -19.97 7.15 0.87
CA LEU A 155 -20.09 6.87 -0.56
C LEU A 155 -19.86 8.11 -1.43
N GLU A 156 -20.30 9.28 -1.00
CA GLU A 156 -20.00 10.56 -1.67
C GLU A 156 -18.49 10.84 -1.70
N ARG A 157 -17.78 10.57 -0.60
CA ARG A 157 -16.31 10.68 -0.55
C ARG A 157 -15.63 9.69 -1.48
N MET A 158 -16.16 8.49 -1.60
CA MET A 158 -15.62 7.53 -2.55
C MET A 158 -15.83 7.98 -3.99
N GLU A 159 -16.98 8.56 -4.33
CA GLU A 159 -17.19 9.12 -5.67
C GLU A 159 -16.25 10.29 -5.97
N ALA A 160 -15.86 11.07 -4.96
CA ALA A 160 -14.87 12.12 -5.13
C ALA A 160 -13.50 11.59 -5.63
N LEU A 161 -13.20 10.29 -5.48
CA LEU A 161 -12.01 9.67 -6.08
C LEU A 161 -11.98 9.76 -7.61
N GLN A 162 -13.13 9.95 -8.26
CA GLN A 162 -13.21 10.23 -9.70
C GLN A 162 -12.42 11.48 -10.11
N GLY A 163 -12.15 12.40 -9.17
CA GLY A 163 -11.35 13.60 -9.39
C GLY A 163 -9.86 13.45 -9.12
N TYR A 164 -9.36 12.24 -8.85
CA TYR A 164 -7.94 11.97 -8.53
C TYR A 164 -7.27 11.07 -9.56
N ASP A 165 -5.98 11.29 -9.80
CA ASP A 165 -5.26 10.75 -10.95
C ASP A 165 -4.35 9.59 -10.58
N PHE A 166 -3.76 9.62 -9.39
CA PHE A 166 -2.83 8.61 -8.93
C PHE A 166 -2.94 8.40 -7.42
N ILE A 167 -2.34 7.31 -6.93
CA ILE A 167 -2.10 7.15 -5.51
C ILE A 167 -0.60 7.03 -5.26
N ARG A 168 -0.11 7.87 -4.35
CA ARG A 168 1.24 7.77 -3.85
C ARG A 168 1.26 7.95 -2.35
N ASP A 169 1.78 6.96 -1.62
CA ASP A 169 2.05 7.12 -0.20
C ASP A 169 3.50 7.59 -0.03
N PRO A 170 3.74 8.89 0.23
CA PRO A 170 5.11 9.40 0.36
C PRO A 170 5.82 8.82 1.58
N VAL A 171 5.04 8.37 2.56
CA VAL A 171 5.57 7.70 3.73
C VAL A 171 5.61 6.23 3.39
N ARG A 172 6.79 5.64 3.47
CA ARG A 172 7.00 4.19 3.41
C ARG A 172 6.49 3.58 4.72
N SER A 173 5.21 3.81 4.96
CA SER A 173 4.38 3.67 6.16
C SER A 173 4.18 2.22 6.58
N TRP A 174 4.68 1.33 5.74
CA TRP A 174 4.69 -0.10 5.87
C TRP A 174 6.03 -0.63 6.37
N ALA A 175 7.08 0.22 6.44
CA ALA A 175 8.28 -0.04 7.23
C ALA A 175 7.86 -0.41 8.66
N TRP A 176 8.07 -1.68 8.97
CA TRP A 176 7.77 -2.35 10.23
C TRP A 176 8.03 -1.42 11.42
N GLN A 177 6.99 -1.12 12.20
CA GLN A 177 7.21 -0.39 13.45
C GLN A 177 7.93 -1.28 14.44
N PRO A 178 8.74 -0.72 15.35
CA PRO A 178 9.43 -1.48 16.40
C PRO A 178 8.55 -2.41 17.24
N ASP A 179 7.25 -2.13 17.36
CA ASP A 179 6.29 -2.95 18.11
C ASP A 179 5.60 -4.03 17.25
N GLY A 180 5.99 -4.17 15.97
CA GLY A 180 5.40 -5.09 15.00
C GLY A 180 4.01 -4.70 14.51
N SER A 181 3.50 -3.51 14.86
CA SER A 181 2.20 -3.05 14.40
C SER A 181 2.29 -2.38 13.03
N LEU A 182 1.26 -2.57 12.22
CA LEU A 182 1.06 -1.85 10.96
C LEU A 182 0.10 -0.69 11.24
N ARG A 183 0.57 0.55 11.37
CA ARG A 183 -0.31 1.67 11.81
C ARG A 183 -0.77 2.62 10.72
N VAL A 184 -0.06 2.75 9.58
CA VAL A 184 -0.32 3.90 8.70
C VAL A 184 -0.79 3.53 7.28
N GLY A 185 -0.41 2.40 6.70
CA GLY A 185 -1.07 1.92 5.46
C GLY A 185 -2.13 0.85 5.72
N PHE A 186 -1.72 -0.21 6.44
CA PHE A 186 -2.47 -1.46 6.49
C PHE A 186 -3.72 -1.43 7.37
N ARG A 187 -3.76 -0.63 8.44
CA ARG A 187 -4.92 -0.63 9.36
C ARG A 187 -6.17 0.04 8.78
N GLY A 188 -5.99 0.98 7.85
CA GLY A 188 -7.08 1.45 6.97
C GLY A 188 -7.48 0.41 5.92
N LEU A 189 -6.51 -0.35 5.41
CA LEU A 189 -6.72 -1.43 4.43
C LEU A 189 -7.38 -2.70 5.00
N LEU A 190 -7.29 -2.97 6.30
CA LEU A 190 -7.92 -4.16 6.91
C LEU A 190 -9.46 -4.17 6.79
N ASN A 191 -10.07 -3.01 6.56
CA ASN A 191 -11.51 -2.88 6.28
C ASN A 191 -11.80 -2.33 4.88
N TRP A 192 -10.84 -2.42 3.94
CA TRP A 192 -10.98 -1.81 2.61
C TRP A 192 -12.24 -2.30 1.88
N ASP A 193 -12.61 -3.57 2.03
CA ASP A 193 -13.72 -4.17 1.29
C ASP A 193 -15.06 -3.49 1.61
N ILE A 194 -15.20 -2.93 2.81
CA ILE A 194 -16.46 -2.32 3.27
C ILE A 194 -16.86 -1.12 2.40
N PRO A 195 -16.09 -0.02 2.31
CA PRO A 195 -16.45 1.13 1.49
C PRO A 195 -16.67 0.75 0.02
N PHE A 196 -15.73 0.02 -0.59
CA PHE A 196 -15.83 -0.33 -2.03
C PHE A 196 -17.03 -1.22 -2.34
N SER A 197 -17.30 -2.22 -1.49
CA SER A 197 -18.47 -3.06 -1.64
C SER A 197 -19.79 -2.29 -1.45
N TRP A 198 -19.85 -1.32 -0.54
CA TRP A 198 -21.06 -0.50 -0.35
C TRP A 198 -21.33 0.43 -1.53
N LEU A 199 -20.29 0.98 -2.16
CA LEU A 199 -20.44 1.79 -3.37
C LEU A 199 -21.01 0.96 -4.52
N ARG A 200 -20.49 -0.25 -4.69
CA ARG A 200 -21.02 -1.23 -5.66
C ARG A 200 -22.47 -1.60 -5.35
N THR A 201 -22.78 -1.89 -4.09
CA THR A 201 -24.15 -2.16 -3.62
C THR A 201 -25.10 -1.02 -3.93
N ARG A 202 -24.67 0.25 -3.80
CA ARG A 202 -25.51 1.39 -4.17
C ARG A 202 -25.91 1.37 -5.65
N TYR A 203 -24.98 1.04 -6.55
CA TYR A 203 -25.31 0.93 -7.97
C TYR A 203 -26.22 -0.27 -8.25
N ALA A 204 -25.99 -1.42 -7.59
CA ALA A 204 -26.89 -2.57 -7.67
C ALA A 204 -28.32 -2.21 -7.22
N LEU A 205 -28.44 -1.47 -6.10
CA LEU A 205 -29.72 -1.00 -5.58
C LEU A 205 -30.41 -0.03 -6.53
N GLN A 206 -29.69 0.96 -7.05
CA GLN A 206 -30.22 1.90 -8.05
C GLN A 206 -30.78 1.16 -9.27
N PHE A 207 -30.03 0.19 -9.79
CA PHE A 207 -30.48 -0.63 -10.92
C PHE A 207 -31.73 -1.43 -10.57
N ALA A 208 -31.74 -2.10 -9.41
CA ALA A 208 -32.86 -2.89 -8.93
C ALA A 208 -34.13 -2.04 -8.70
N GLN A 209 -33.97 -0.76 -8.35
CA GLN A 209 -35.05 0.23 -8.21
C GLN A 209 -35.49 0.86 -9.55
N GLY A 210 -34.94 0.42 -10.67
CA GLY A 210 -35.30 0.91 -12.01
C GLY A 210 -34.52 2.15 -12.47
N GLN A 211 -33.56 2.64 -11.69
CA GLN A 211 -32.67 3.76 -12.06
C GLN A 211 -31.52 3.27 -12.97
N THR A 212 -31.84 2.47 -13.98
CA THR A 212 -30.88 1.70 -14.78
C THR A 212 -29.77 2.56 -15.40
N THR A 213 -30.12 3.67 -16.08
CA THR A 213 -29.13 4.52 -16.75
C THR A 213 -28.16 5.16 -15.75
N ALA A 214 -28.66 5.62 -14.60
CA ALA A 214 -27.84 6.22 -13.56
C ALA A 214 -26.91 5.17 -12.92
N ALA A 215 -27.43 3.97 -12.63
CA ALA A 215 -26.67 2.88 -12.05
C ALA A 215 -25.51 2.44 -12.96
N LEU A 216 -25.79 2.18 -14.24
CA LEU A 216 -24.77 1.81 -15.22
C LEU A 216 -23.71 2.92 -15.38
N ALA A 217 -24.14 4.17 -15.53
CA ALA A 217 -23.22 5.28 -15.69
C ALA A 217 -22.32 5.45 -14.46
N GLY A 218 -22.88 5.28 -13.25
CA GLY A 218 -22.14 5.33 -12.00
C GLY A 218 -21.13 4.19 -11.86
N LEU A 219 -21.54 2.95 -12.14
CA LEU A 219 -20.67 1.79 -12.07
C LEU A 219 -19.53 1.86 -13.09
N CYS A 220 -19.80 2.30 -14.32
CA CYS A 220 -18.75 2.50 -15.34
C CYS A 220 -17.75 3.60 -14.94
N ARG A 221 -18.21 4.72 -14.36
CA ARG A 221 -17.29 5.74 -13.80
C ARG A 221 -16.46 5.20 -12.64
N ASN A 222 -17.06 4.34 -11.80
CA ASN A 222 -16.36 3.70 -10.69
C ASN A 222 -15.25 2.79 -11.21
N LEU A 223 -15.56 1.94 -12.21
CA LEU A 223 -14.59 1.07 -12.87
C LEU A 223 -13.42 1.88 -13.47
N LEU A 224 -13.70 2.98 -14.18
CA LEU A 224 -12.66 3.88 -14.70
C LEU A 224 -11.79 4.48 -13.59
N THR A 225 -12.38 4.82 -12.45
CA THR A 225 -11.65 5.35 -11.30
C THR A 225 -10.64 4.35 -10.77
N TRP A 226 -11.06 3.08 -10.59
CA TRP A 226 -10.18 2.04 -10.07
C TRP A 226 -9.09 1.65 -11.07
N ARG A 227 -9.43 1.58 -12.37
CA ARG A 227 -8.44 1.36 -13.42
C ARG A 227 -7.37 2.44 -13.43
N ARG A 228 -7.76 3.71 -13.41
CA ARG A 228 -6.83 4.85 -13.38
C ARG A 228 -5.95 4.85 -12.13
N LEU A 229 -6.57 4.75 -10.94
CA LEU A 229 -5.82 4.76 -9.68
C LEU A 229 -4.92 3.52 -9.54
N GLY A 230 -5.35 2.36 -10.03
CA GLY A 230 -4.57 1.12 -10.04
C GLY A 230 -3.36 1.16 -10.95
N ALA A 231 -3.52 1.70 -12.17
CA ALA A 231 -2.43 1.87 -13.13
C ALA A 231 -1.33 2.82 -12.60
N GLN A 232 -1.75 3.81 -11.81
CA GLN A 232 -0.88 4.84 -11.24
C GLN A 232 -0.63 4.64 -9.74
N ALA A 233 -0.82 3.43 -9.22
CA ALA A 233 -0.47 3.10 -7.84
C ALA A 233 1.03 2.87 -7.69
N ASP A 234 1.59 3.37 -6.61
CA ASP A 234 2.99 3.18 -6.25
C ASP A 234 3.24 1.90 -5.46
N THR A 235 2.27 1.38 -4.71
CA THR A 235 2.43 0.14 -3.92
C THR A 235 1.65 -1.04 -4.50
N LEU A 236 2.20 -2.25 -4.34
CA LEU A 236 1.55 -3.47 -4.81
C LEU A 236 0.19 -3.68 -4.13
N ILE A 237 0.08 -3.35 -2.84
CA ILE A 237 -1.16 -3.53 -2.09
C ILE A 237 -2.29 -2.63 -2.60
N TRP A 238 -2.00 -1.38 -2.99
CA TRP A 238 -2.99 -0.50 -3.61
C TRP A 238 -3.44 -1.03 -4.96
N GLN A 239 -2.48 -1.45 -5.80
CA GLN A 239 -2.78 -2.02 -7.10
C GLN A 239 -3.64 -3.28 -6.98
N MET A 240 -3.29 -4.21 -6.09
CA MET A 240 -4.08 -5.43 -5.81
C MET A 240 -5.50 -5.10 -5.36
N GLY A 241 -5.65 -4.12 -4.46
CA GLY A 241 -6.96 -3.62 -4.04
C GLY A 241 -7.76 -3.18 -5.25
N PHE A 242 -7.31 -2.16 -5.97
CA PHE A 242 -8.06 -1.58 -7.08
C PHE A 242 -8.38 -2.58 -8.22
N LEU A 243 -7.51 -3.56 -8.46
CA LEU A 243 -7.82 -4.68 -9.36
C LEU A 243 -9.00 -5.50 -8.84
N GLY A 244 -9.00 -5.89 -7.55
CA GLY A 244 -10.11 -6.60 -6.93
C GLY A 244 -11.43 -5.82 -7.00
N THR A 245 -11.42 -4.51 -6.74
CA THR A 245 -12.66 -3.71 -6.88
C THR A 245 -13.10 -3.56 -8.33
N SER A 246 -12.18 -3.44 -9.27
CA SER A 246 -12.49 -3.43 -10.71
C SER A 246 -13.13 -4.74 -11.16
N GLU A 247 -12.65 -5.88 -10.66
CA GLU A 247 -13.22 -7.20 -10.95
C GLU A 247 -14.67 -7.30 -10.45
N GLY A 248 -14.92 -6.93 -9.19
CA GLY A 248 -16.28 -6.97 -8.66
C GLY A 248 -17.25 -6.00 -9.33
N ASP A 249 -16.76 -4.82 -9.75
CA ASP A 249 -17.57 -3.86 -10.51
C ASP A 249 -17.91 -4.43 -11.90
N SER A 250 -16.97 -5.12 -12.53
CA SER A 250 -17.17 -5.80 -13.82
C SER A 250 -18.18 -6.95 -13.70
N MET A 251 -18.11 -7.73 -12.61
CA MET A 251 -19.09 -8.79 -12.35
C MET A 251 -20.50 -8.25 -12.18
N LEU A 252 -20.67 -7.18 -11.38
CA LEU A 252 -21.97 -6.53 -11.24
C LEU A 252 -22.46 -5.92 -12.56
N LEU A 253 -21.55 -5.30 -13.33
CA LEU A 253 -21.90 -4.74 -14.63
C LEU A 253 -22.39 -5.84 -15.58
N ALA A 254 -21.76 -7.01 -15.59
CA ALA A 254 -22.21 -8.16 -16.37
C ALA A 254 -23.61 -8.63 -15.94
N GLU A 255 -23.90 -8.70 -14.63
CA GLU A 255 -25.25 -9.01 -14.12
C GLU A 255 -26.29 -8.00 -14.60
N MET A 256 -25.99 -6.71 -14.53
CA MET A 256 -26.88 -5.64 -15.01
C MET A 256 -27.12 -5.72 -16.52
N LEU A 257 -26.06 -5.94 -17.31
CA LEU A 257 -26.14 -6.03 -18.77
C LEU A 257 -26.92 -7.26 -19.24
N ALA A 258 -26.83 -8.39 -18.51
CA ALA A 258 -27.58 -9.61 -18.83
C ALA A 258 -29.10 -9.45 -18.76
N GLU A 259 -29.59 -8.42 -18.07
CA GLU A 259 -31.02 -8.13 -17.92
C GLU A 259 -31.54 -7.07 -18.90
N LEU A 260 -30.64 -6.48 -19.68
CA LEU A 260 -31.00 -5.46 -20.64
C LEU A 260 -31.20 -6.06 -22.04
N PRO A 261 -32.08 -5.46 -22.85
CA PRO A 261 -32.11 -5.72 -24.27
C PRO A 261 -30.73 -5.47 -24.90
N THR A 262 -30.33 -6.33 -25.84
CA THR A 262 -29.00 -6.26 -26.49
C THR A 262 -28.79 -5.00 -27.33
N ASP A 263 -29.86 -4.32 -27.71
CA ASP A 263 -29.87 -3.07 -28.48
C ASP A 263 -29.97 -1.81 -27.60
N LYS A 264 -30.06 -1.97 -26.27
CA LYS A 264 -30.14 -0.83 -25.37
C LYS A 264 -28.81 -0.05 -25.37
N PRO A 265 -28.81 1.25 -25.74
CA PRO A 265 -27.59 2.04 -25.72
C PRO A 265 -27.07 2.18 -24.29
N LEU A 266 -25.76 1.98 -24.12
CA LEU A 266 -25.11 2.18 -22.84
C LEU A 266 -24.81 3.67 -22.58
N PRO A 267 -24.75 4.09 -21.32
CA PRO A 267 -24.32 5.45 -20.99
C PRO A 267 -22.87 5.70 -21.41
N ALA A 268 -22.56 6.92 -21.85
CA ALA A 268 -21.23 7.31 -22.35
C ALA A 268 -20.02 6.88 -21.49
N PRO A 269 -20.05 6.92 -20.14
CA PRO A 269 -18.92 6.43 -19.34
C PRO A 269 -18.57 4.96 -19.57
N CYS A 270 -19.51 4.15 -20.06
CA CYS A 270 -19.27 2.74 -20.35
C CYS A 270 -18.48 2.51 -21.64
N ASP A 271 -18.44 3.50 -22.55
CA ASP A 271 -17.70 3.38 -23.82
C ASP A 271 -16.21 3.18 -23.56
N GLU A 272 -15.64 3.91 -22.60
CA GLU A 272 -14.25 3.77 -22.18
C GLU A 272 -14.08 2.64 -21.16
N ALA A 273 -15.01 2.50 -20.20
CA ALA A 273 -14.89 1.52 -19.12
C ALA A 273 -14.82 0.06 -19.63
N LEU A 274 -15.46 -0.22 -20.77
CA LEU A 274 -15.50 -1.54 -21.40
C LEU A 274 -14.38 -1.79 -22.42
N LEU A 275 -13.49 -0.82 -22.66
CA LEU A 275 -12.32 -1.06 -23.48
C LEU A 275 -11.38 -2.04 -22.77
N PRO A 276 -10.67 -2.92 -23.53
CA PRO A 276 -9.62 -3.75 -22.97
C PRO A 276 -8.61 -2.92 -22.17
N PRO A 277 -8.04 -3.45 -21.07
CA PRO A 277 -7.03 -2.74 -20.32
C PRO A 277 -5.81 -2.39 -21.18
N ALA A 278 -5.35 -1.15 -21.05
CA ALA A 278 -4.14 -0.69 -21.71
C ALA A 278 -2.89 -1.37 -21.09
N ALA A 279 -1.76 -1.31 -21.80
CA ALA A 279 -0.54 -2.00 -21.36
C ALA A 279 0.04 -1.42 -20.06
N ASP A 280 -0.11 -0.10 -19.85
CA ASP A 280 0.27 0.60 -18.63
C ASP A 280 -0.64 0.24 -17.44
N GLU A 281 -1.94 0.02 -17.66
CA GLU A 281 -2.88 -0.46 -16.63
C GLU A 281 -2.52 -1.87 -16.12
N GLN A 282 -1.82 -2.67 -16.93
CA GLN A 282 -1.35 -4.01 -16.57
C GLN A 282 0.09 -4.03 -16.04
N SER A 283 0.77 -2.88 -16.05
CA SER A 283 2.17 -2.79 -15.62
C SER A 283 2.28 -2.87 -14.10
N LEU A 284 3.22 -3.68 -13.63
CA LEU A 284 3.62 -3.73 -12.21
C LEU A 284 4.85 -2.88 -11.93
N CYS A 285 5.40 -2.16 -12.92
CA CYS A 285 6.69 -1.47 -12.77
C CYS A 285 6.69 -0.45 -11.63
N ASN A 286 5.59 0.30 -11.44
CA ASN A 286 5.49 1.30 -10.37
C ASN A 286 5.48 0.62 -9.00
N SER A 287 4.58 -0.35 -8.81
CA SER A 287 4.49 -1.18 -7.60
C SER A 287 5.82 -1.86 -7.25
N VAL A 288 6.48 -2.49 -8.23
CA VAL A 288 7.75 -3.20 -8.00
C VAL A 288 8.88 -2.25 -7.57
N ARG A 289 8.87 -0.99 -8.02
CA ARG A 289 9.83 0.03 -7.57
C ARG A 289 9.65 0.38 -6.09
N ASP A 290 8.41 0.51 -5.61
CA ASP A 290 8.18 0.73 -4.16
C ASP A 290 8.54 -0.49 -3.33
N GLU A 291 8.13 -1.68 -3.79
CA GLU A 291 8.48 -2.93 -3.11
C GLU A 291 10.00 -3.13 -3.00
N PHE A 292 10.73 -2.79 -4.07
CA PHE A 292 12.19 -2.77 -4.05
C PHE A 292 12.72 -1.74 -3.06
N ALA A 293 12.22 -0.50 -3.08
CA ALA A 293 12.68 0.57 -2.21
C ALA A 293 12.48 0.22 -0.72
N TYR A 294 11.41 -0.47 -0.37
CA TYR A 294 11.22 -0.99 0.98
C TYR A 294 12.09 -2.17 1.32
N ALA A 295 12.30 -3.13 0.41
CA ALA A 295 13.19 -4.24 0.68
C ALA A 295 14.57 -3.71 1.07
N MET A 296 15.03 -2.66 0.38
CA MET A 296 16.26 -1.93 0.70
C MET A 296 16.22 -1.23 2.06
N LEU A 297 15.11 -0.55 2.41
CA LEU A 297 14.95 0.04 3.75
C LEU A 297 15.00 -1.02 4.85
N TRP A 298 14.36 -2.16 4.61
CA TRP A 298 14.31 -3.28 5.54
C TRP A 298 15.72 -3.85 5.75
N GLU A 299 16.47 -4.10 4.68
CA GLU A 299 17.86 -4.57 4.78
C GLU A 299 18.75 -3.61 5.58
N ASP A 300 18.70 -2.31 5.28
CA ASP A 300 19.47 -1.29 6.01
C ASP A 300 19.06 -1.25 7.49
N HIS A 301 17.76 -1.36 7.77
CA HIS A 301 17.26 -1.43 9.13
C HIS A 301 17.85 -2.63 9.91
N TYR A 302 17.81 -3.84 9.33
CA TYR A 302 18.36 -5.04 9.96
C TYR A 302 19.88 -4.95 10.14
N ALA A 303 20.59 -4.37 9.18
CA ALA A 303 22.03 -4.16 9.29
C ALA A 303 22.38 -3.25 10.48
N ARG A 304 21.66 -2.13 10.65
CA ARG A 304 21.84 -1.20 11.78
C ARG A 304 21.51 -1.85 13.13
N GLN A 305 20.42 -2.61 13.21
CA GLN A 305 20.08 -3.34 14.44
C GLN A 305 21.16 -4.34 14.82
N THR A 306 21.66 -5.11 13.85
CA THR A 306 22.72 -6.11 14.06
C THR A 306 24.01 -5.45 14.53
N ALA A 307 24.37 -4.30 13.95
CA ALA A 307 25.52 -3.51 14.40
C ALA A 307 25.35 -2.98 15.84
N ARG A 308 24.13 -2.56 16.23
CA ARG A 308 23.82 -2.07 17.58
C ARG A 308 23.81 -3.14 18.66
N GLN A 309 23.39 -4.36 18.34
CA GLN A 309 23.38 -5.47 19.30
C GLN A 309 24.78 -6.01 19.63
N GLY A 310 25.82 -5.44 19.01
CA GLY A 310 27.20 -5.92 19.07
C GLY A 310 27.35 -7.20 18.25
N ASN A 311 28.47 -7.37 17.57
CA ASN A 311 28.81 -8.66 16.95
C ASN A 311 28.56 -9.75 17.99
N SER A 312 27.82 -10.82 17.65
CA SER A 312 27.65 -11.96 18.56
C SER A 312 29.01 -12.49 19.05
N PHE A 313 30.08 -12.22 18.30
CA PHE A 313 31.48 -12.42 18.64
C PHE A 313 31.95 -11.65 19.89
N ASP A 314 31.56 -10.38 20.08
CA ASP A 314 31.93 -9.59 21.27
C ASP A 314 31.19 -10.09 22.51
N LYS A 315 29.92 -10.51 22.35
CA LYS A 315 29.17 -11.20 23.42
C LYS A 315 29.82 -12.53 23.81
N PHE A 316 30.22 -13.33 22.82
CA PHE A 316 30.88 -14.62 23.02
C PHE A 316 32.28 -14.50 23.64
N LEU A 317 32.98 -13.39 23.42
CA LEU A 317 34.25 -13.08 24.08
C LEU A 317 34.03 -12.55 25.51
N SER A 318 32.96 -11.79 25.77
CA SER A 318 32.64 -11.30 27.12
C SER A 318 32.13 -12.40 28.07
N GLU A 319 31.45 -13.43 27.57
CA GLU A 319 30.98 -14.58 28.37
C GLU A 319 32.07 -15.62 28.67
N LYS A 320 33.26 -15.51 28.05
CA LYS A 320 34.39 -16.44 28.27
C LYS A 320 35.47 -15.91 29.22
N GLU A 321 35.27 -14.75 29.85
CA GLU A 321 36.13 -14.22 30.91
C GLU A 321 35.57 -14.42 32.35
N LEU A 322 34.66 -15.38 32.54
CA LEU A 322 34.24 -15.89 33.86
C LEU A 322 34.65 -17.36 34.02
#